data_AF-A0A1F6WNP9-F1
#
_entry.id   AF-A0A1F6WNP9-F1
#
_cell.length_a   1.000
_cell.length_b   1.000
_cell.length_c   1.000
_cell.angle_alpha   90.00
_cell.angle_beta   90.00
_cell.angle_gamma   90.00
#
_symmetry.space_group_name_H-M   'P 1'
#
loop_
_entity.id
_entity.type
_entity.pdbx_description
1 polymer ?
#
loop_
_entity_poly.entity_id
_entity_poly.type
_entity_poly.pdbx_seq_one_letter_code
_entity_poly.pdbx_strand_id
1 'polypeptide(L)'
;MQIQKNDTNHKIFKIILCVAIIALIYVLFNIIKRNHNISFMRMKYLSEQCYALSQENYMNLNIESIKKSLTGYYFDTYSNNISTYVNISHIRSDGMSRYLSAHCVIKTNKDSEMIEDIYYVID
;
A
#
# COMPACT_ATOMS: atom_id res chain seq x y z
N MET A 1 60.79 -1.14 -12.36
CA MET A 1 59.71 -2.15 -12.56
C MET A 1 58.52 -2.05 -11.59
N GLN A 2 58.58 -1.26 -10.50
CA GLN A 2 57.44 -1.16 -9.53
C GLN A 2 56.24 -0.34 -10.04
N ILE A 3 56.45 0.68 -10.88
CA ILE A 3 55.40 1.61 -11.33
C ILE A 3 54.25 0.88 -12.07
N GLN A 4 54.57 -0.05 -12.99
CA GLN A 4 53.56 -0.82 -13.75
C GLN A 4 52.67 -1.73 -12.87
N LYS A 5 53.15 -2.20 -11.71
CA LYS A 5 52.31 -2.97 -10.77
C LYS A 5 51.21 -2.12 -10.15
N ASN A 6 51.48 -0.84 -9.91
CA ASN A 6 50.53 0.06 -9.26
C ASN A 6 49.34 0.40 -10.18
N ASP A 7 49.62 0.70 -11.45
CA ASP A 7 48.57 0.93 -12.47
C ASP A 7 47.69 -0.31 -12.70
N THR A 8 48.29 -1.50 -12.67
CA THR A 8 47.56 -2.75 -12.89
C THR A 8 46.62 -3.02 -11.70
N ASN A 9 47.09 -2.85 -10.47
CA ASN A 9 46.26 -2.95 -9.27
C ASN A 9 45.13 -1.91 -9.26
N HIS A 10 45.40 -0.67 -9.68
CA HIS A 10 44.36 0.37 -9.76
C HIS A 10 43.28 0.06 -10.79
N LYS A 11 43.64 -0.52 -11.96
CA LYS A 11 42.68 -1.00 -12.96
C LYS A 11 41.81 -2.14 -12.43
N ILE A 12 42.41 -3.12 -11.74
CA ILE A 12 41.67 -4.22 -11.10
C ILE A 12 40.69 -3.70 -10.04
N PHE A 13 41.10 -2.75 -9.20
CA PHE A 13 40.23 -2.13 -8.20
C PHE A 13 38.99 -1.46 -8.82
N LYS A 14 39.15 -0.74 -9.95
CA LYS A 14 38.02 -0.13 -10.67
C LYS A 14 37.02 -1.18 -11.18
N ILE A 15 37.50 -2.32 -11.66
CA ILE A 15 36.64 -3.43 -12.12
C ILE A 15 35.83 -4.01 -10.95
N ILE A 16 36.49 -4.29 -9.81
CA ILE A 16 35.85 -4.81 -8.60
C ILE A 16 34.77 -3.82 -8.10
N LEU A 17 35.07 -2.52 -8.09
CA LEU A 17 34.15 -1.47 -7.68
C LEU A 17 32.92 -1.40 -8.62
N CYS A 18 33.11 -1.47 -9.94
CA CYS A 18 31.98 -1.52 -10.89
C CYS A 18 31.08 -2.73 -10.68
N VAL A 19 31.67 -3.93 -10.46
CA VAL A 19 30.90 -5.15 -10.19
C VAL A 19 30.11 -5.03 -8.88
N ALA A 20 30.70 -4.46 -7.83
CA ALA A 20 30.02 -4.20 -6.56
C ALA A 20 28.84 -3.23 -6.69
N ILE A 21 29.00 -2.15 -7.47
CA ILE A 21 27.94 -1.17 -7.75
C ILE A 21 26.78 -1.82 -8.52
N ILE A 22 27.07 -2.62 -9.56
CA ILE A 22 26.05 -3.33 -10.34
C ILE A 22 25.28 -4.33 -9.45
N ALA A 23 26.00 -5.08 -8.61
CA ALA A 23 25.38 -6.00 -7.66
C ALA A 23 24.45 -5.27 -6.66
N LEU A 24 24.88 -4.11 -6.13
CA LEU A 24 24.07 -3.29 -5.22
C LEU A 24 22.79 -2.77 -5.92
N ILE A 25 22.91 -2.25 -7.15
CA ILE A 25 21.77 -1.80 -7.95
C ILE A 25 20.78 -2.95 -8.19
N TYR A 26 21.27 -4.14 -8.53
CA TYR A 26 20.43 -5.32 -8.73
C TYR A 26 19.68 -5.76 -7.46
N VAL A 27 20.35 -5.72 -6.29
CA VAL A 27 19.71 -6.00 -4.99
C VAL A 27 18.63 -4.96 -4.68
N LEU A 28 18.94 -3.66 -4.82
CA LEU A 28 17.98 -2.57 -4.59
C LEU A 28 16.76 -2.68 -5.53
N PHE A 29 16.97 -2.95 -6.82
CA PHE A 29 15.89 -3.14 -7.78
C PHE A 29 14.96 -4.32 -7.39
N ASN A 30 15.53 -5.43 -6.93
CA ASN A 30 14.74 -6.58 -6.48
C ASN A 30 13.96 -6.30 -5.18
N ILE A 31 14.52 -5.51 -4.25
CA ILE A 31 13.82 -5.06 -3.04
C ILE A 31 12.63 -4.16 -3.43
N ILE A 32 12.85 -3.17 -4.30
CA ILE A 32 11.81 -2.27 -4.81
C ILE A 32 10.69 -3.08 -5.50
N LYS A 33 11.05 -3.98 -6.43
CA LYS A 33 10.10 -4.85 -7.14
C LYS A 33 9.31 -5.75 -6.19
N ARG A 34 9.96 -6.33 -5.17
CA ARG A 34 9.29 -7.15 -4.14
C ARG A 34 8.28 -6.33 -3.34
N ASN A 35 8.64 -5.11 -2.94
CA ASN A 35 7.76 -4.22 -2.19
C ASN A 35 6.55 -3.77 -3.02
N HIS A 36 6.74 -3.42 -4.31
CA HIS A 36 5.64 -3.13 -5.23
C HIS A 36 4.67 -4.33 -5.37
N ASN A 37 5.19 -5.55 -5.56
CA ASN A 37 4.34 -6.74 -5.67
C ASN A 37 3.54 -7.01 -4.39
N ILE A 38 4.14 -6.79 -3.21
CA ILE A 38 3.43 -6.93 -1.91
C ILE A 38 2.34 -5.87 -1.78
N SER A 39 2.63 -4.61 -2.13
CA SER A 39 1.64 -3.53 -2.12
C SER A 39 0.46 -3.85 -3.04
N PHE A 40 0.74 -4.25 -4.29
CA PHE A 40 -0.29 -4.61 -5.27
C PHE A 40 -1.18 -5.77 -4.82
N MET A 41 -0.60 -6.84 -4.26
CA MET A 41 -1.39 -7.95 -3.73
C MET A 41 -2.30 -7.53 -2.56
N ARG A 42 -1.86 -6.61 -1.70
CA ARG A 42 -2.68 -6.11 -0.58
C ARG A 42 -3.80 -5.18 -1.04
N MET A 43 -3.58 -4.34 -2.04
CA MET A 43 -4.66 -3.57 -2.69
C MET A 43 -5.72 -4.50 -3.28
N LYS A 44 -5.27 -5.53 -4.02
CA LYS A 44 -6.17 -6.50 -4.64
C LYS A 44 -7.01 -7.23 -3.58
N TYR A 45 -6.38 -7.65 -2.48
CA TYR A 45 -7.11 -8.27 -1.37
C TYR A 45 -8.11 -7.30 -0.71
N LEU A 46 -7.75 -6.02 -0.51
CA LEU A 46 -8.69 -5.00 -0.04
C LEU A 46 -9.88 -4.81 -0.99
N SER A 47 -9.66 -4.86 -2.32
CA SER A 47 -10.71 -4.85 -3.33
C SER A 47 -11.67 -6.03 -3.17
N GLU A 48 -11.12 -7.24 -3.08
CA GLU A 48 -11.89 -8.48 -2.94
C GLU A 48 -12.67 -8.50 -1.61
N GLN A 49 -12.10 -8.00 -0.50
CA GLN A 49 -12.82 -7.85 0.76
C GLN A 49 -13.89 -6.75 0.69
N CYS A 50 -13.62 -5.62 0.03
CA CYS A 50 -14.60 -4.54 -0.16
C CYS A 50 -15.76 -4.94 -1.09
N TYR A 51 -15.51 -5.88 -2.01
CA TYR A 51 -16.50 -6.46 -2.94
C TYR A 51 -17.19 -7.73 -2.40
N ALA A 52 -16.66 -8.35 -1.34
CA ALA A 52 -17.43 -9.28 -0.50
C ALA A 52 -18.32 -8.53 0.51
N LEU A 53 -17.81 -7.40 1.03
CA LEU A 53 -18.64 -6.24 1.34
C LEU A 53 -19.30 -5.71 0.03
N SER A 54 -20.24 -4.76 0.03
CA SER A 54 -21.06 -4.40 -1.17
C SER A 54 -21.92 -5.50 -1.85
N GLN A 55 -21.94 -6.77 -1.41
CA GLN A 55 -22.75 -7.89 -1.98
C GLN A 55 -23.55 -8.74 -0.96
N GLU A 56 -23.06 -8.96 0.27
CA GLU A 56 -23.84 -9.42 1.42
C GLU A 56 -24.95 -8.42 1.82
N ASN A 57 -25.87 -8.80 2.71
CA ASN A 57 -26.97 -7.92 3.12
C ASN A 57 -26.57 -7.09 4.37
N TYR A 58 -26.08 -5.86 4.16
CA TYR A 58 -25.36 -5.03 5.18
C TYR A 58 -26.13 -4.61 6.44
N MET A 59 -27.43 -4.89 6.53
CA MET A 59 -28.29 -4.35 7.59
C MET A 59 -27.88 -4.69 9.03
N ASN A 60 -27.01 -5.69 9.23
CA ASN A 60 -26.49 -6.10 10.54
C ASN A 60 -24.96 -5.89 10.73
N LEU A 61 -24.26 -5.28 9.76
CA LEU A 61 -22.80 -5.12 9.83
C LEU A 61 -22.42 -3.83 10.57
N ASN A 62 -21.76 -3.99 11.73
CA ASN A 62 -21.20 -2.89 12.52
C ASN A 62 -19.82 -2.49 11.97
N ILE A 63 -19.60 -1.19 11.78
CA ILE A 63 -18.32 -0.62 11.33
C ILE A 63 -17.12 -1.06 12.20
N GLU A 64 -17.33 -1.23 13.51
CA GLU A 64 -16.30 -1.67 14.45
C GLU A 64 -15.96 -3.16 14.33
N SER A 65 -16.90 -3.97 13.83
CA SER A 65 -16.62 -5.35 13.41
C SER A 65 -15.82 -5.38 12.10
N ILE A 66 -16.12 -4.49 11.15
CA ILE A 66 -15.37 -4.38 9.89
C ILE A 66 -13.92 -3.94 10.16
N LYS A 67 -13.70 -2.95 11.04
CA LYS A 67 -12.35 -2.55 11.50
C LYS A 67 -11.56 -3.71 12.12
N LYS A 68 -12.22 -4.59 12.89
CA LYS A 68 -11.60 -5.78 13.48
C LYS A 68 -11.25 -6.84 12.43
N SER A 69 -12.06 -7.03 11.39
CA SER A 69 -11.73 -7.94 10.29
C SER A 69 -10.57 -7.41 9.44
N LEU A 70 -10.47 -6.09 9.29
CA LEU A 70 -9.48 -5.41 8.44
C LEU A 70 -8.29 -4.86 9.27
N THR A 71 -7.70 -5.69 10.13
CA THR A 71 -6.45 -5.34 10.83
C THR A 71 -5.30 -5.05 9.86
N GLY A 72 -4.51 -4.02 10.18
CA GLY A 72 -3.37 -3.60 9.35
C GLY A 72 -3.73 -2.63 8.21
N TYR A 73 -5.01 -2.28 8.04
CA TYR A 73 -5.44 -1.17 7.20
C TYR A 73 -5.52 0.14 8.01
N TYR A 74 -5.42 1.26 7.31
CA TYR A 74 -5.69 2.59 7.82
C TYR A 74 -7.16 2.94 7.60
N PHE A 75 -7.74 3.65 8.56
CA PHE A 75 -9.14 4.08 8.54
C PHE A 75 -9.17 5.60 8.71
N ASP A 76 -9.72 6.30 7.72
CA ASP A 76 -10.02 7.73 7.79
C ASP A 76 -11.54 7.92 7.82
N THR A 77 -12.05 8.78 8.69
CA THR A 77 -13.48 8.97 8.89
C THR A 77 -13.83 10.44 8.67
N TYR A 78 -14.70 10.71 7.70
CA TYR A 78 -15.24 12.03 7.45
C TYR A 78 -16.77 11.98 7.45
N SER A 79 -17.40 13.03 7.96
CA SER A 79 -18.86 13.12 8.05
C SER A 79 -19.34 14.44 7.48
N ASN A 80 -20.52 14.43 6.86
CA ASN A 80 -21.25 15.65 6.53
C ASN A 80 -22.48 15.78 7.47
N ASN A 81 -23.54 16.44 7.02
CA ASN A 81 -24.76 16.62 7.82
C ASN A 81 -25.71 15.41 7.81
N ILE A 82 -25.55 14.48 6.87
CA ILE A 82 -26.49 13.38 6.58
C ILE A 82 -25.83 12.00 6.69
N SER A 83 -24.56 11.90 6.29
CA SER A 83 -23.82 10.64 6.22
C SER A 83 -22.44 10.74 6.85
N THR A 84 -21.96 9.60 7.36
CA THR A 84 -20.57 9.36 7.74
C THR A 84 -19.95 8.41 6.73
N TYR A 85 -18.68 8.63 6.41
CA TYR A 85 -17.92 7.85 5.44
C TYR A 85 -16.65 7.35 6.09
N VAL A 86 -16.38 6.06 5.99
CA VAL A 86 -15.13 5.44 6.45
C VAL A 86 -14.34 4.97 5.23
N ASN A 87 -13.24 5.66 4.94
CA ASN A 87 -12.25 5.27 3.95
C ASN A 87 -11.30 4.25 4.58
N ILE A 88 -11.15 3.11 3.93
CA ILE A 88 -10.22 2.05 4.32
C ILE A 88 -9.13 1.97 3.24
N SER A 89 -7.87 2.13 3.65
CA SER A 89 -6.72 2.13 2.73
C SER A 89 -5.53 1.37 3.30
N HIS A 90 -4.62 0.91 2.44
CA HIS A 90 -3.48 0.11 2.88
C HIS A 90 -2.27 0.96 3.36
N ILE A 91 -2.20 2.24 2.98
CA ILE A 91 -1.00 3.07 3.17
C ILE A 91 -1.24 4.14 4.24
N ARG A 92 -0.41 4.11 5.29
CA ARG A 92 -0.31 5.19 6.28
C ARG A 92 0.43 6.36 5.66
N SER A 93 -0.20 7.53 5.55
CA SER A 93 0.44 8.70 4.95
C SER A 93 1.56 9.25 5.84
N ASP A 94 2.80 8.94 5.50
CA ASP A 94 4.03 9.60 5.98
C ASP A 94 4.27 10.97 5.29
N GLY A 95 3.21 11.54 4.71
CA GLY A 95 3.10 12.96 4.38
C GLY A 95 3.27 13.33 2.90
N MET A 96 3.80 12.45 2.04
CA MET A 96 4.18 12.88 0.67
C MET A 96 3.47 12.20 -0.52
N SER A 97 2.79 11.06 -0.34
CA SER A 97 2.04 10.43 -1.44
C SER A 97 0.67 9.93 -0.98
N ARG A 98 -0.36 10.79 -1.07
CA ARG A 98 -1.77 10.40 -0.86
C ARG A 98 -2.42 9.75 -2.07
N TYR A 99 -1.79 9.83 -3.24
CA TYR A 99 -2.36 9.41 -4.52
C TYR A 99 -1.63 8.21 -5.07
N LEU A 100 -2.22 7.06 -4.77
CA LEU A 100 -2.40 5.91 -5.65
C LEU A 100 -3.11 4.82 -4.83
N SER A 101 -3.66 3.83 -5.53
CA SER A 101 -3.74 2.47 -5.00
C SER A 101 -4.99 2.11 -4.17
N ALA A 102 -6.13 2.71 -4.52
CA ALA A 102 -7.49 2.24 -4.21
C ALA A 102 -7.93 2.12 -2.74
N HIS A 103 -9.23 2.35 -2.50
CA HIS A 103 -9.81 2.40 -1.15
C HIS A 103 -11.24 1.87 -1.11
N CYS A 104 -11.61 1.27 0.02
CA CYS A 104 -13.00 0.90 0.30
C CYS A 104 -13.67 2.04 1.06
N VAL A 105 -14.87 2.44 0.65
CA VAL A 105 -15.65 3.47 1.35
C VAL A 105 -16.94 2.85 1.86
N ILE A 106 -17.17 2.98 3.16
CA ILE A 106 -18.42 2.58 3.80
C ILE A 106 -19.19 3.86 4.12
N LYS A 107 -20.35 4.03 3.49
CA LYS A 107 -21.29 5.11 3.77
C LYS A 107 -22.29 4.63 4.81
N THR A 108 -22.39 5.35 5.92
CA THR A 108 -23.42 5.14 6.93
C THR A 108 -24.33 6.35 7.03
N ASN A 109 -25.58 6.10 7.43
CA ASN A 109 -26.46 7.14 7.91
C ASN A 109 -25.88 7.73 9.21
N LYS A 110 -25.87 9.06 9.34
CA LYS A 110 -25.25 9.71 10.51
C LYS A 110 -26.03 9.48 11.81
N ASP A 111 -27.35 9.37 11.74
CA ASP A 111 -28.21 9.36 12.93
C ASP A 111 -28.51 7.94 13.42
N SER A 112 -28.60 6.95 12.51
CA SER A 112 -28.82 5.54 12.86
C SER A 112 -27.56 4.68 12.85
N GLU A 113 -26.42 5.22 12.41
CA GLU A 113 -25.15 4.52 12.16
C GLU A 113 -25.25 3.32 11.18
N MET A 114 -26.42 3.09 10.58
CA MET A 114 -26.65 1.99 9.63
C MET A 114 -25.83 2.18 8.36
N ILE A 115 -25.23 1.10 7.87
CA ILE A 115 -24.59 1.07 6.55
C ILE A 115 -25.67 1.29 5.48
N GLU A 116 -25.50 2.35 4.70
CA GLU A 116 -26.35 2.68 3.55
C GLU A 116 -25.75 2.14 2.24
N ASP A 117 -24.43 2.17 2.11
CA ASP A 117 -23.71 1.74 0.91
C ASP A 117 -22.26 1.36 1.21
N ILE A 118 -21.67 0.49 0.39
CA ILE A 118 -20.23 0.17 0.42
C ILE A 118 -19.74 0.15 -1.03
N TYR A 119 -18.77 1.01 -1.35
CA TYR A 119 -18.22 1.12 -2.68
C TYR A 119 -16.69 1.10 -2.69
N TYR A 120 -16.13 0.47 -3.72
CA TYR A 120 -14.70 0.37 -3.94
C TYR A 120 -14.26 1.38 -5.01
N VAL A 121 -13.28 2.21 -4.67
CA VAL A 121 -12.75 3.27 -5.54
C VAL A 121 -11.33 2.92 -5.95
N ILE A 122 -11.04 3.04 -7.25
CA ILE A 122 -9.67 2.97 -7.80
C ILE A 122 -9.30 4.36 -8.33
N ASP A 123 -8.32 5.00 -7.69
CA ASP A 123 -7.51 6.10 -8.23
C ASP A 123 -6.22 5.54 -8.88
#